data_AF-A0AAD7QYU9-F1
#
_entry.id   AF-A0AAD7QYU9-F1
#
_cell.length_a   1.000
_cell.length_b   1.000
_cell.length_c   1.000
_cell.angle_alpha   90.00
_cell.angle_beta   90.00
_cell.angle_gamma   90.00
#
_symmetry.space_group_name_H-M   'P 1'
#
loop_
_entity.id
_entity.type
_entity.pdbx_description
1 polymer ?
#
loop_
_entity_poly.entity_id
_entity_poly.type
_entity_poly.pdbx_seq_one_letter_code
_entity_poly.pdbx_strand_id
1 'polypeptide(L)'
;MAIPEALTRTLNIASNTVVREAKDWLPASAKGQWSSRFKANESSSGQSFSPSTAGQTTSSAHSTASLPRFNPPRILSQYDNHDDDEPQSPSKSRPRSTYSRLQADIMIPRRNVTLSQKLAAALVGVWFVIFFVKIFRDTGPQVDFDPLRNEIHNNKAIVSPTNANIYYVGRWSRNKAQGSATGLLVSTYFPGTYFDVRFTGTSLSIHLGNLDDPVTMTVRIDNSNTYEILPYGREVVSLASSLPDGEHEARVLFSGARRTDIEALYVDKGESLLPYVDKQHPKRRIVEVFQDTYNSSHPDVLSWSYLLGNKFDVDRVLISGNDMCMSNCPNDIMALDKFYFLGSLSAARGMPKYWYFEEYRPSLMILDLGVATKRLMDKKIMYRLLLPQDASKVYSEAYMNFIRQIRKKVHKRVPILVLRPFDGSLETESLQVVQTLRQQGDKNVHWIDTTSWATGALDDEATKQEKRASFLSLHACPFLRPRDECQFLYPFEGKLEI
;
A
#
# COMPACT_ATOMS: atom_id res chain seq x y z
N MET A 1 -15.05 -36.49 33.97
CA MET A 1 -15.24 -37.81 33.32
C MET A 1 -13.93 -38.17 32.64
N ALA A 2 -13.30 -39.28 33.05
CA ALA A 2 -12.06 -39.74 32.43
C ALA A 2 -12.40 -40.46 31.12
N ILE A 3 -11.84 -39.99 30.01
CA ILE A 3 -11.95 -40.66 28.71
C ILE A 3 -10.97 -41.84 28.71
N PRO A 4 -11.40 -43.08 28.40
CA PRO A 4 -10.50 -44.22 28.38
C PRO A 4 -9.41 -44.05 27.31
N GLU A 5 -8.18 -44.41 27.67
CA GLU A 5 -6.98 -44.34 26.82
C GLU A 5 -7.14 -45.02 25.44
N ALA A 6 -8.02 -46.03 25.37
CA ALA A 6 -8.40 -46.71 24.13
C ALA A 6 -9.16 -45.80 23.16
N LEU A 7 -10.04 -44.92 23.64
CA LEU A 7 -10.77 -43.97 22.81
C LEU A 7 -9.83 -42.90 22.24
N THR A 8 -8.86 -42.44 23.04
CA THR A 8 -7.81 -41.51 22.61
C THR A 8 -6.91 -42.13 21.54
N ARG A 9 -6.53 -43.41 21.67
CA ARG A 9 -5.76 -44.12 20.63
C ARG A 9 -6.56 -44.33 19.35
N THR A 10 -7.83 -44.71 19.44
CA THR A 10 -8.68 -44.91 18.25
C THR A 10 -8.95 -43.59 17.53
N LEU A 11 -9.16 -42.49 18.27
CA LEU A 11 -9.32 -41.14 17.69
C LEU A 11 -8.03 -40.63 17.03
N ASN A 12 -6.86 -40.90 17.61
CA ASN A 12 -5.58 -40.53 17.01
C ASN A 12 -5.27 -41.34 15.73
N ILE A 13 -5.61 -42.63 15.69
CA ILE A 13 -5.43 -43.45 14.48
C ILE A 13 -6.41 -43.04 13.37
N ALA A 14 -7.68 -42.74 13.72
CA ALA A 14 -8.67 -42.24 12.77
C ALA A 14 -8.30 -40.85 12.23
N SER A 15 -7.85 -39.93 13.09
CA SER A 15 -7.38 -38.60 12.71
C SER A 15 -6.21 -38.66 11.73
N ASN A 16 -5.19 -39.48 12.02
CA ASN A 16 -4.03 -39.63 11.15
C ASN A 16 -4.38 -40.30 9.81
N THR A 17 -5.38 -41.17 9.78
CA THR A 17 -5.83 -41.83 8.53
C THR A 17 -6.63 -40.84 7.65
N VAL A 18 -7.52 -40.06 8.26
CA VAL A 18 -8.31 -39.02 7.56
C VAL A 18 -7.43 -37.88 7.04
N VAL A 19 -6.45 -37.43 7.83
CA VAL A 19 -5.46 -36.43 7.40
C VAL A 19 -4.62 -36.93 6.23
N ARG A 20 -4.26 -38.22 6.22
CA ARG A 20 -3.46 -38.80 5.13
C ARG A 20 -4.26 -38.95 3.85
N GLU A 21 -5.53 -39.32 3.91
CA GLU A 21 -6.39 -39.46 2.73
C GLU A 21 -6.88 -38.10 2.20
N ALA A 22 -7.20 -37.12 3.06
CA ALA A 22 -7.62 -35.78 2.64
C ALA A 22 -6.55 -35.03 1.83
N LYS A 23 -5.26 -35.36 2.04
CA LYS A 23 -4.14 -34.82 1.26
C LYS A 23 -4.28 -35.07 -0.23
N ASP A 24 -4.80 -36.22 -0.61
CA ASP A 24 -4.82 -36.65 -2.01
C ASP A 24 -5.97 -36.01 -2.80
N TRP A 25 -6.97 -35.46 -2.10
CA TRP A 25 -8.18 -34.86 -2.68
C TRP A 25 -8.07 -33.34 -2.90
N LEU A 26 -7.01 -32.70 -2.38
CA LEU A 26 -6.80 -31.26 -2.54
C LEU A 26 -6.26 -30.92 -3.95
N PRO A 27 -6.75 -29.85 -4.60
CA PRO A 27 -6.18 -29.33 -5.82
C PRO A 27 -4.72 -28.89 -5.61
N ALA A 28 -3.90 -28.95 -6.66
CA ALA A 28 -2.45 -28.77 -6.58
C ALA A 28 -2.02 -27.43 -5.92
N SER A 29 -2.83 -26.38 -6.05
CA SER A 29 -2.60 -25.07 -5.43
C SER A 29 -2.67 -25.09 -3.89
N ALA A 30 -3.49 -25.96 -3.30
CA ALA A 30 -3.65 -26.05 -1.85
C ALA A 30 -2.58 -26.95 -1.18
N LYS A 31 -1.99 -27.90 -1.93
CA LYS A 31 -0.94 -28.80 -1.43
C LYS A 31 0.35 -28.05 -1.07
N GLY A 32 0.65 -26.95 -1.75
CA GLY A 32 1.83 -26.12 -1.50
C GLY A 32 1.76 -25.28 -0.22
N GLN A 33 0.57 -24.83 0.18
CA GLN A 33 0.38 -24.04 1.41
C GLN A 33 0.31 -24.91 2.67
N TRP A 34 -0.05 -26.18 2.53
CA TRP A 34 -0.21 -27.08 3.68
C TRP A 34 1.14 -27.58 4.24
N SER A 35 2.15 -27.74 3.39
CA SER A 35 3.49 -28.20 3.80
C SER A 35 4.32 -27.11 4.51
N SER A 36 4.05 -25.83 4.25
CA SER A 36 4.78 -24.71 4.86
C SER A 36 4.30 -24.38 6.28
N ARG A 37 3.02 -24.58 6.60
CA ARG A 37 2.47 -24.29 7.93
C ARG A 37 2.85 -25.30 9.01
N PHE A 38 3.08 -26.57 8.67
CA PHE A 38 3.48 -27.58 9.66
C PHE A 38 4.98 -27.55 10.00
N LYS A 39 5.85 -27.21 9.03
CA LYS A 39 7.30 -27.08 9.29
C LYS A 39 7.64 -25.89 10.21
N ALA A 40 6.78 -24.88 10.29
CA ALA A 40 7.01 -23.71 11.15
C ALA A 40 6.76 -23.98 12.65
N ASN A 41 5.98 -25.02 12.98
CA ASN A 41 5.66 -25.35 14.37
C ASN A 41 6.64 -26.34 15.02
N GLU A 42 7.55 -26.96 14.27
CA GLU A 42 8.57 -27.86 14.82
C GLU A 42 9.89 -27.14 15.18
N SER A 43 10.08 -25.88 14.76
CA SER A 43 11.35 -25.16 14.94
C SER A 43 11.35 -24.07 16.02
N SER A 44 10.34 -24.00 16.89
CA SER A 44 10.24 -22.98 17.96
C SER A 44 9.94 -23.56 19.34
N SER A 45 10.74 -24.52 19.78
CA SER A 45 10.79 -24.90 21.20
C SER A 45 12.22 -25.22 21.62
N GLY A 46 12.86 -24.27 22.30
CA GLY A 46 14.08 -24.52 23.05
C GLY A 46 15.11 -23.41 22.99
N GLN A 47 14.95 -22.38 23.82
CA GLN A 47 16.10 -21.70 24.45
C GLN A 47 15.64 -20.91 25.68
N SER A 48 16.06 -21.39 26.84
CA SER A 48 15.95 -20.74 28.16
C SER A 48 17.17 -19.84 28.39
N PHE A 49 16.95 -18.62 28.85
CA PHE A 49 18.02 -17.74 29.37
C PHE A 49 17.74 -17.35 30.83
N SER A 50 18.76 -17.50 31.66
CA SER A 50 18.80 -17.07 33.07
C SER A 50 19.30 -15.62 33.19
N PRO A 51 18.99 -14.90 34.29
CA PRO A 51 19.33 -13.48 34.44
C PRO A 51 20.68 -13.27 35.14
N SER A 52 21.43 -12.24 34.73
CA SER A 52 22.56 -11.70 35.49
C SER A 52 22.36 -10.22 35.81
N THR A 53 22.62 -9.90 37.06
CA THR A 53 22.42 -8.61 37.73
C THR A 53 23.63 -7.67 37.59
N ALA A 54 23.36 -6.38 37.71
CA ALA A 54 24.20 -5.28 38.25
C ALA A 54 25.22 -4.58 37.33
N GLY A 55 25.16 -3.24 37.37
CA GLY A 55 26.21 -2.35 36.85
C GLY A 55 25.77 -0.89 36.72
N GLN A 56 25.91 -0.14 37.82
CA GLN A 56 25.67 1.31 37.98
C GLN A 56 26.69 2.21 37.23
N THR A 57 26.22 3.41 36.85
CA THR A 57 26.92 4.74 36.81
C THR A 57 28.15 4.86 35.86
N THR A 58 28.51 5.98 35.22
CA THR A 58 28.39 7.42 35.45
C THR A 58 28.40 8.17 34.10
N SER A 59 27.77 9.34 34.09
CA SER A 59 27.88 10.38 33.06
C SER A 59 29.12 11.25 33.29
N SER A 60 29.92 11.52 32.24
CA SER A 60 30.50 12.83 31.92
C SER A 60 31.55 12.70 30.81
N ALA A 61 31.36 13.38 29.69
CA ALA A 61 32.46 13.91 28.88
C ALA A 61 31.97 15.00 27.93
N HIS A 62 32.34 16.25 28.24
CA HIS A 62 32.51 17.28 27.24
C HIS A 62 33.65 16.90 26.29
N SER A 63 33.45 17.03 24.98
CA SER A 63 34.54 17.13 24.02
C SER A 63 34.09 17.93 22.81
N THR A 64 34.54 19.18 22.76
CA THR A 64 34.67 20.01 21.57
C THR A 64 35.79 19.46 20.70
N ALA A 65 35.49 19.11 19.44
CA ALA A 65 36.53 18.84 18.45
C ALA A 65 36.07 19.23 17.03
N SER A 66 36.54 20.42 16.63
CA SER A 66 37.18 20.74 15.34
C SER A 66 36.76 19.98 14.06
N LEU A 67 36.25 20.78 13.11
CA LEU A 67 36.14 20.52 11.67
C LEU A 67 37.46 20.01 11.04
N PRO A 68 37.41 19.00 10.16
CA PRO A 68 38.48 18.75 9.19
C PRO A 68 38.23 19.52 7.88
N ARG A 69 39.28 20.21 7.43
CA ARG A 69 39.37 20.89 6.14
C ARG A 69 39.34 19.89 4.96
N PHE A 70 38.64 20.31 3.91
CA PHE A 70 38.65 19.73 2.57
C PHE A 70 40.04 19.78 1.92
N ASN A 71 40.38 18.71 1.19
CA ASN A 71 41.25 18.75 0.00
C ASN A 71 40.75 17.69 -1.00
N PRO A 72 40.63 18.02 -2.30
CA PRO A 72 40.13 17.08 -3.31
C PRO A 72 41.28 16.31 -3.99
N PRO A 73 41.06 15.06 -4.47
CA PRO A 73 41.86 14.49 -5.54
C PRO A 73 41.03 14.53 -6.84
N ARG A 74 41.45 15.34 -7.82
CA ARG A 74 42.38 15.01 -8.93
C ARG A 74 41.78 14.06 -9.97
N ILE A 75 41.37 14.69 -11.07
CA ILE A 75 41.08 14.12 -12.39
C ILE A 75 42.33 13.41 -12.92
N LEU A 76 42.17 12.20 -13.45
CA LEU A 76 43.12 11.59 -14.39
C LEU A 76 42.36 10.97 -15.56
N SER A 77 42.89 11.30 -16.73
CA SER A 77 42.42 11.06 -18.08
C SER A 77 43.07 9.83 -18.71
N GLN A 78 42.34 9.26 -19.68
CA GLN A 78 42.84 8.75 -20.97
C GLN A 78 43.61 7.41 -21.05
N TYR A 79 43.55 6.91 -22.29
CA TYR A 79 44.13 5.73 -22.95
C TYR A 79 43.31 4.43 -22.86
N ASP A 80 43.11 3.66 -23.93
CA ASP A 80 43.16 3.88 -25.39
C ASP A 80 42.63 2.58 -26.03
N ASN A 81 42.13 2.69 -27.26
CA ASN A 81 41.79 1.57 -28.13
C ASN A 81 43.05 0.91 -28.71
N HIS A 82 43.07 -0.42 -28.81
CA HIS A 82 43.78 -1.11 -29.90
C HIS A 82 43.14 -2.46 -30.22
N ASP A 83 42.81 -2.62 -31.49
CA ASP A 83 42.49 -3.85 -32.19
C ASP A 83 43.73 -4.76 -32.31
N ASP A 84 43.54 -6.07 -32.42
CA ASP A 84 44.05 -6.90 -33.53
C ASP A 84 43.87 -8.42 -33.25
N ASP A 85 43.21 -9.06 -34.23
CA ASP A 85 43.43 -10.37 -34.85
C ASP A 85 43.34 -11.75 -34.12
N GLU A 86 42.50 -12.57 -34.76
CA GLU A 86 42.31 -14.04 -34.82
C GLU A 86 43.61 -14.89 -35.02
N PRO A 87 43.56 -16.25 -35.19
CA PRO A 87 42.69 -17.29 -34.60
C PRO A 87 43.50 -18.55 -34.18
N GLN A 88 43.03 -19.36 -33.20
CA GLN A 88 43.40 -20.79 -33.12
C GLN A 88 42.28 -21.69 -32.57
N SER A 89 41.99 -22.73 -33.35
CA SER A 89 41.09 -23.88 -33.09
C SER A 89 41.73 -24.92 -32.12
N PRO A 90 41.17 -26.13 -31.95
CA PRO A 90 40.12 -26.48 -31.00
C PRO A 90 40.64 -27.43 -29.90
N SER A 91 40.14 -27.34 -28.66
CA SER A 91 40.51 -28.31 -27.61
C SER A 91 39.32 -29.04 -26.98
N LYS A 92 39.32 -30.35 -27.27
CA LYS A 92 39.09 -31.48 -26.36
C LYS A 92 37.79 -31.52 -25.53
N SER A 93 36.88 -32.34 -26.07
CA SER A 93 35.88 -33.16 -25.39
C SER A 93 36.28 -33.65 -23.99
N ARG A 94 35.42 -33.38 -23.00
CA ARG A 94 35.35 -34.10 -21.72
C ARG A 94 34.14 -35.06 -21.72
N PRO A 95 34.28 -36.27 -21.14
CA PRO A 95 33.23 -37.29 -21.17
C PRO A 95 32.07 -36.97 -20.22
N ARG A 96 30.85 -37.23 -20.69
CA ARG A 96 29.61 -37.22 -19.91
C ARG A 96 29.61 -38.39 -18.93
N SER A 97 29.43 -38.06 -17.65
CA SER A 97 29.09 -38.99 -16.58
C SER A 97 27.66 -39.52 -16.78
N THR A 98 27.55 -40.84 -16.91
CA THR A 98 26.30 -41.61 -16.86
C THR A 98 25.94 -41.88 -15.39
N TYR A 99 24.85 -41.27 -14.91
CA TYR A 99 24.14 -41.74 -13.72
C TYR A 99 22.81 -42.37 -14.14
N SER A 100 22.79 -43.70 -14.12
CA SER A 100 21.62 -44.56 -14.28
C SER A 100 20.71 -44.39 -13.06
N ARG A 101 19.52 -43.81 -13.22
CA ARG A 101 18.45 -43.89 -12.21
C ARG A 101 17.65 -45.17 -12.43
N LEU A 102 17.75 -46.08 -11.47
CA LEU A 102 16.78 -47.15 -11.25
C LEU A 102 15.41 -46.52 -10.91
N GLN A 103 14.45 -46.67 -11.82
CA GLN A 103 13.03 -46.57 -11.48
C GLN A 103 12.59 -47.92 -10.90
N ALA A 104 12.34 -47.95 -9.59
CA ALA A 104 11.58 -49.03 -8.98
C ALA A 104 10.09 -48.71 -9.15
N ASP A 105 9.42 -49.46 -10.02
CA ASP A 105 7.95 -49.46 -10.11
C ASP A 105 7.36 -50.10 -8.85
N ILE A 106 6.89 -49.27 -7.92
CA ILE A 106 6.04 -49.73 -6.83
C ILE A 106 4.62 -49.85 -7.40
N MET A 107 4.24 -51.06 -7.81
CA MET A 107 2.83 -51.39 -8.08
C MET A 107 2.04 -51.35 -6.76
N ILE A 108 1.26 -50.29 -6.56
CA ILE A 108 0.23 -50.26 -5.52
C ILE A 108 -1.02 -50.94 -6.08
N PRO A 109 -1.53 -52.02 -5.47
CA PRO A 109 -2.74 -52.69 -5.95
C PRO A 109 -3.94 -51.74 -5.79
N ARG A 110 -4.58 -51.39 -6.91
CA ARG A 110 -5.86 -50.67 -6.92
C ARG A 110 -6.92 -51.58 -6.30
N ARG A 111 -7.28 -51.35 -5.04
CA ARG A 111 -8.50 -51.92 -4.46
C ARG A 111 -9.71 -51.30 -5.16
N ASN A 112 -10.53 -52.13 -5.80
CA ASN A 112 -11.81 -51.71 -6.39
C ASN A 112 -12.78 -51.37 -5.26
N VAL A 113 -12.85 -50.07 -4.91
CA VAL A 113 -13.88 -49.54 -4.00
C VAL A 113 -15.21 -49.53 -4.74
N THR A 114 -16.19 -50.27 -4.23
CA THR A 114 -17.52 -50.36 -4.86
C THR A 114 -18.24 -49.01 -4.78
N LEU A 115 -19.17 -48.75 -5.71
CA LEU A 115 -19.97 -47.52 -5.71
C LEU A 115 -20.71 -47.32 -4.38
N SER A 116 -21.16 -48.41 -3.75
CA SER A 116 -21.80 -48.39 -2.43
C SER A 116 -20.87 -47.89 -1.31
N GLN A 117 -19.58 -48.26 -1.34
CA GLN A 117 -18.60 -47.77 -0.37
C GLN A 117 -18.30 -46.28 -0.56
N LYS A 118 -18.28 -45.80 -1.80
CA LYS A 118 -18.11 -44.36 -2.09
C LYS A 118 -19.32 -43.53 -1.63
N LEU A 119 -20.54 -44.03 -1.84
CA LEU A 119 -21.77 -43.40 -1.37
C LEU A 119 -21.86 -43.38 0.16
N ALA A 120 -21.50 -44.48 0.82
CA ALA A 120 -21.45 -44.53 2.29
C ALA A 120 -20.45 -43.53 2.87
N ALA A 121 -19.24 -43.43 2.30
CA ALA A 121 -18.24 -42.46 2.72
C ALA A 121 -18.71 -41.00 2.50
N ALA A 122 -19.38 -40.72 1.38
CA ALA A 122 -19.93 -39.40 1.10
C ALA A 122 -21.05 -39.02 2.09
N LEU A 123 -21.96 -39.95 2.41
CA LEU A 123 -23.03 -39.72 3.37
C LEU A 123 -22.51 -39.53 4.79
N VAL A 124 -21.50 -40.30 5.21
CA VAL A 124 -20.82 -40.10 6.49
C VAL A 124 -20.13 -38.73 6.52
N GLY A 125 -19.46 -38.32 5.44
CA GLY A 125 -18.84 -37.00 5.34
C GLY A 125 -19.86 -35.86 5.46
N VAL A 126 -20.98 -35.93 4.73
CA VAL A 126 -22.06 -34.93 4.81
C VAL A 126 -22.68 -34.89 6.20
N TRP A 127 -22.95 -36.04 6.80
CA TRP A 127 -23.51 -36.10 8.15
C TRP A 127 -22.53 -35.57 9.20
N PHE A 128 -21.23 -35.85 9.06
CA PHE A 128 -20.18 -35.33 9.95
C PHE A 128 -20.07 -33.81 9.85
N VAL A 129 -20.16 -33.24 8.64
CA VAL A 129 -20.18 -31.77 8.43
C VAL A 129 -21.43 -31.14 9.04
N ILE A 130 -22.62 -31.69 8.79
CA ILE A 130 -23.87 -31.17 9.36
C ILE A 130 -23.85 -31.27 10.90
N PHE A 131 -23.37 -32.39 11.44
CA PHE A 131 -23.28 -32.62 12.88
C PHE A 131 -22.25 -31.68 13.53
N PHE A 132 -21.08 -31.48 12.92
CA PHE A 132 -20.09 -30.51 13.40
C PHE A 132 -20.61 -29.07 13.33
N VAL A 133 -21.23 -28.67 12.21
CA VAL A 133 -21.82 -27.34 12.08
C VAL A 133 -22.89 -27.11 13.14
N LYS A 134 -23.74 -28.11 13.40
CA LYS A 134 -24.80 -28.00 14.40
C LYS A 134 -24.25 -27.96 15.84
N ILE A 135 -23.29 -28.82 16.18
CA ILE A 135 -22.64 -28.80 17.50
C ILE A 135 -21.88 -27.49 17.73
N PHE A 136 -21.09 -27.03 16.78
CA PHE A 136 -20.35 -25.77 16.94
C PHE A 136 -21.27 -24.56 17.00
N ARG A 137 -22.41 -24.59 16.29
CA ARG A 137 -23.42 -23.53 16.36
C ARG A 137 -24.18 -23.52 17.69
N ASP A 138 -24.49 -24.68 18.25
CA ASP A 138 -25.42 -24.81 19.37
C ASP A 138 -24.71 -25.04 20.73
N THR A 139 -23.43 -25.43 20.76
CA THR A 139 -22.68 -25.76 22.00
C THR A 139 -21.29 -25.13 22.10
N GLY A 140 -20.84 -24.39 21.08
CA GLY A 140 -19.64 -23.57 21.22
C GLY A 140 -19.89 -22.53 22.32
N PRO A 141 -19.01 -22.35 23.31
CA PRO A 141 -19.11 -21.20 24.19
C PRO A 141 -19.15 -19.96 23.29
N GLN A 142 -20.19 -19.13 23.42
CA GLN A 142 -20.13 -17.76 22.93
C GLN A 142 -19.07 -17.06 23.77
N VAL A 143 -17.81 -17.26 23.38
CA VAL A 143 -16.74 -16.37 23.79
C VAL A 143 -17.10 -15.06 23.13
N ASP A 144 -17.61 -14.13 23.93
CA ASP A 144 -17.88 -12.78 23.51
C ASP A 144 -16.53 -12.16 23.14
N PHE A 145 -16.20 -12.23 21.86
CA PHE A 145 -14.86 -11.95 21.37
C PHE A 145 -14.50 -10.47 21.40
N ASP A 146 -15.38 -9.59 21.90
CA ASP A 146 -15.04 -8.18 21.95
C ASP A 146 -15.70 -7.44 23.14
N PRO A 147 -15.01 -7.34 24.30
CA PRO A 147 -15.43 -6.48 25.40
C PRO A 147 -15.70 -5.04 24.95
N LEU A 148 -14.96 -4.56 23.94
CA LEU A 148 -15.13 -3.25 23.33
C LEU A 148 -16.49 -3.12 22.65
N ARG A 149 -17.01 -4.16 22.00
CA ARG A 149 -18.32 -4.11 21.34
C ARG A 149 -19.46 -3.88 22.33
N ASN A 150 -19.42 -4.53 23.48
CA ASN A 150 -20.41 -4.33 24.55
C ASN A 150 -20.22 -2.99 25.27
N GLU A 151 -18.99 -2.53 25.45
CA GLU A 151 -18.70 -1.19 25.98
C GLU A 151 -19.25 -0.10 25.06
N ILE A 152 -19.05 -0.25 23.74
CA ILE A 152 -19.55 0.67 22.72
C ILE A 152 -21.07 0.76 22.74
N HIS A 153 -21.76 -0.38 22.78
CA HIS A 153 -23.22 -0.38 22.78
C HIS A 153 -23.85 0.34 23.97
N ASN A 154 -23.17 0.37 25.12
CA ASN A 154 -23.72 0.96 26.34
C ASN A 154 -23.31 2.43 26.55
N ASN A 155 -22.11 2.80 26.11
CA ASN A 155 -21.45 4.05 26.48
C ASN A 155 -21.05 4.94 25.29
N LYS A 156 -21.32 4.54 24.05
CA LYS A 156 -20.99 5.36 22.86
C LYS A 156 -22.22 5.72 22.04
N ALA A 157 -22.17 6.89 21.42
CA ALA A 157 -23.09 7.28 20.35
C ALA A 157 -22.54 6.81 19.00
N ILE A 158 -23.40 6.17 18.20
CA ILE A 158 -23.05 5.70 16.86
C ILE A 158 -23.24 6.85 15.86
N VAL A 159 -22.21 7.11 15.07
CA VAL A 159 -22.24 8.12 14.02
C VAL A 159 -22.13 7.47 12.64
N SER A 160 -23.05 7.86 11.74
CA SER A 160 -23.01 7.43 10.34
C SER A 160 -21.67 7.81 9.67
N PRO A 161 -21.04 6.91 8.89
CA PRO A 161 -19.83 7.24 8.14
C PRO A 161 -20.12 8.24 7.01
N THR A 162 -21.38 8.52 6.70
CA THR A 162 -21.78 9.55 5.73
C THR A 162 -22.20 10.87 6.39
N ASN A 163 -21.96 11.03 7.69
CA ASN A 163 -22.27 12.26 8.40
C ASN A 163 -21.55 13.45 7.74
N ALA A 164 -22.28 14.53 7.49
CA ALA A 164 -21.79 15.73 6.81
C ALA A 164 -20.65 16.45 7.58
N ASN A 165 -20.47 16.14 8.86
CA ASN A 165 -19.41 16.67 9.71
C ASN A 165 -18.08 15.91 9.57
N ILE A 166 -18.02 14.87 8.73
CA ILE A 166 -16.79 14.14 8.40
C ILE A 166 -16.28 14.63 7.05
N TYR A 167 -15.06 15.18 7.04
CA TYR A 167 -14.42 15.71 5.84
C TYR A 167 -13.50 14.66 5.23
N TYR A 168 -13.96 13.98 4.18
CA TYR A 168 -13.20 12.95 3.48
C TYR A 168 -12.32 13.53 2.38
N VAL A 169 -11.02 13.21 2.41
CA VAL A 169 -10.06 13.57 1.37
C VAL A 169 -9.50 12.33 0.70
N GLY A 170 -9.53 12.33 -0.63
CA GLY A 170 -9.18 11.18 -1.45
C GLY A 170 -10.35 10.65 -2.25
N ARG A 171 -10.19 9.45 -2.81
CA ARG A 171 -11.23 8.80 -3.60
C ARG A 171 -12.06 7.85 -2.74
N TRP A 172 -13.09 8.42 -2.15
CA TRP A 172 -14.03 7.71 -1.29
C TRP A 172 -15.33 7.40 -2.03
N SER A 173 -15.84 6.18 -1.84
CA SER A 173 -17.12 5.71 -2.39
C SER A 173 -18.12 5.51 -1.26
N ARG A 174 -19.30 6.13 -1.37
CA ARG A 174 -20.38 6.00 -0.39
C ARG A 174 -21.34 4.91 -0.86
N ASN A 175 -21.46 3.83 -0.09
CA ASN A 175 -22.25 2.66 -0.49
C ASN A 175 -23.28 2.29 0.59
N LYS A 176 -24.32 1.58 0.16
CA LYS A 176 -25.23 0.89 1.09
C LYS A 176 -24.55 -0.40 1.56
N ALA A 177 -24.72 -0.70 2.85
CA ALA A 177 -24.06 -1.82 3.50
C ALA A 177 -25.08 -2.64 4.30
N GLN A 178 -25.43 -3.83 3.80
CA GLN A 178 -26.26 -4.75 4.55
C GLN A 178 -25.43 -5.34 5.71
N GLY A 179 -25.89 -5.16 6.94
CA GLY A 179 -25.20 -5.63 8.15
C GLY A 179 -24.34 -4.58 8.85
N SER A 180 -24.12 -3.41 8.25
CA SER A 180 -23.52 -2.25 8.96
C SER A 180 -24.51 -1.71 10.00
N ALA A 181 -23.99 -1.27 11.16
CA ALA A 181 -24.78 -0.64 12.21
C ALA A 181 -25.57 0.58 11.73
N THR A 182 -25.10 1.25 10.66
CA THR A 182 -25.71 2.46 10.10
C THR A 182 -26.43 2.19 8.77
N GLY A 183 -26.37 0.95 8.25
CA GLY A 183 -26.84 0.59 6.91
C GLY A 183 -26.02 1.20 5.75
N LEU A 184 -24.96 1.94 6.07
CA LEU A 184 -24.10 2.67 5.15
C LEU A 184 -22.63 2.30 5.39
N LEU A 185 -21.82 2.46 4.36
CA LEU A 185 -20.36 2.36 4.46
C LEU A 185 -19.70 3.40 3.55
N VAL A 186 -18.48 3.78 3.91
CA VAL A 186 -17.61 4.62 3.08
C VAL A 186 -16.33 3.86 2.81
N SER A 187 -16.01 3.63 1.52
CA SER A 187 -14.90 2.78 1.09
C SER A 187 -13.84 3.54 0.31
N THR A 188 -12.59 3.09 0.40
CA THR A 188 -11.47 3.51 -0.44
C THR A 188 -10.61 2.31 -0.84
N TYR A 189 -9.93 2.43 -1.98
CA TYR A 189 -8.82 1.56 -2.40
C TYR A 189 -7.50 2.30 -2.55
N PHE A 190 -7.55 3.61 -2.41
CA PHE A 190 -6.44 4.48 -2.74
C PHE A 190 -5.60 4.70 -1.48
N PRO A 191 -4.27 4.58 -1.56
CA PRO A 191 -3.42 4.86 -0.42
C PRO A 191 -3.46 6.35 -0.07
N GLY A 192 -3.19 6.66 1.19
CA GLY A 192 -3.01 8.04 1.65
C GLY A 192 -4.30 8.88 1.63
N THR A 193 -5.45 8.23 1.47
CA THR A 193 -6.75 8.85 1.75
C THR A 193 -6.90 9.06 3.25
N TYR A 194 -7.59 10.12 3.63
CA TYR A 194 -7.84 10.42 5.03
C TYR A 194 -9.22 11.03 5.22
N PHE A 195 -9.62 11.16 6.48
CA PHE A 195 -10.69 12.08 6.84
C PHE A 195 -10.29 12.92 8.04
N ASP A 196 -10.85 14.12 8.09
CA ASP A 196 -10.83 15.00 9.24
C ASP A 196 -12.20 14.99 9.90
N VAL A 197 -12.21 15.01 11.23
CA VAL A 197 -13.45 15.08 12.01
C VAL A 197 -13.21 15.90 13.27
N ARG A 198 -14.23 16.66 13.69
CA ARG A 198 -14.26 17.32 15.00
C ARG A 198 -15.33 16.68 15.86
N PHE A 199 -15.07 16.51 17.14
CA PHE A 199 -15.98 15.83 18.07
C PHE A 199 -15.89 16.43 19.47
N THR A 200 -16.92 16.20 20.28
CA THR A 200 -16.89 16.46 21.72
C THR A 200 -16.69 15.17 22.52
N GLY A 201 -16.18 15.28 23.74
CA GLY A 201 -15.99 14.17 24.67
C GLY A 201 -14.54 13.83 24.93
N THR A 202 -14.29 12.61 25.37
CA THR A 202 -12.98 12.13 25.85
C THR A 202 -12.35 11.07 24.95
N SER A 203 -13.08 10.62 23.92
CA SER A 203 -12.63 9.53 23.06
C SER A 203 -13.34 9.47 21.70
N LEU A 204 -12.66 8.83 20.75
CA LEU A 204 -13.15 8.59 19.40
C LEU A 204 -12.74 7.17 18.97
N SER A 205 -13.66 6.42 18.39
CA SER A 205 -13.38 5.10 17.80
C SER A 205 -13.96 5.00 16.38
N ILE A 206 -13.44 4.06 15.59
CA ILE A 206 -13.91 3.76 14.24
C ILE A 206 -14.34 2.30 14.13
N HIS A 207 -15.41 2.03 13.39
CA HIS A 207 -15.80 0.69 12.98
C HIS A 207 -15.40 0.44 11.53
N LEU A 208 -14.55 -0.55 11.32
CA LEU A 208 -14.05 -1.00 10.03
C LEU A 208 -14.84 -2.22 9.54
N GLY A 209 -15.29 -2.17 8.29
CA GLY A 209 -16.08 -3.26 7.68
C GLY A 209 -15.25 -4.34 7.00
N ASN A 210 -13.93 -4.16 6.88
CA ASN A 210 -13.03 -5.15 6.26
C ASN A 210 -12.31 -5.96 7.36
N LEU A 211 -12.71 -7.22 7.54
CA LEU A 211 -12.18 -8.10 8.61
C LEU A 211 -11.02 -8.98 8.13
N ASP A 212 -10.92 -9.22 6.82
CA ASP A 212 -9.97 -10.18 6.25
C ASP A 212 -8.56 -9.58 6.11
N ASP A 213 -8.49 -8.28 5.81
CA ASP A 213 -7.24 -7.54 5.64
C ASP A 213 -7.14 -6.42 6.67
N PRO A 214 -6.20 -6.52 7.63
CA PRO A 214 -5.95 -5.46 8.60
C PRO A 214 -5.57 -4.14 7.91
N VAL A 215 -6.08 -3.04 8.46
CA VAL A 215 -5.81 -1.70 7.94
C VAL A 215 -4.79 -0.99 8.82
N THR A 216 -3.75 -0.42 8.21
CA THR A 216 -2.82 0.46 8.95
C THR A 216 -3.32 1.88 8.87
N MET A 217 -3.56 2.48 10.03
CA MET A 217 -3.99 3.87 10.15
C MET A 217 -2.91 4.72 10.82
N THR A 218 -2.95 6.01 10.53
CA THR A 218 -2.12 7.00 11.21
C THR A 218 -3.04 8.11 11.69
N VAL A 219 -3.04 8.36 12.99
CA VAL A 219 -3.99 9.27 13.65
C VAL A 219 -3.24 10.46 14.23
N ARG A 220 -3.77 11.65 14.01
CA ARG A 220 -3.36 12.86 14.72
C ARG A 220 -4.56 13.41 15.45
N ILE A 221 -4.42 13.60 16.75
CA ILE A 221 -5.41 14.25 17.61
C ILE A 221 -4.96 15.68 17.89
N ASP A 222 -5.90 16.60 17.72
CA ASP A 222 -5.75 18.04 17.82
C ASP A 222 -4.57 18.57 16.97
N ASN A 223 -4.03 19.72 17.34
CA ASN A 223 -2.84 20.30 16.70
C ASN A 223 -1.54 19.63 17.18
N SER A 224 -1.58 18.35 17.54
CA SER A 224 -0.37 17.62 17.92
C SER A 224 0.60 17.56 16.73
N ASN A 225 1.89 17.72 17.02
CA ASN A 225 2.95 17.49 16.04
C ASN A 225 3.30 16.00 15.89
N THR A 226 2.67 15.13 16.68
CA THR A 226 2.88 13.68 16.62
C THR A 226 1.71 12.99 15.94
N TYR A 227 2.05 11.92 15.23
CA TYR A 227 1.10 10.97 14.70
C TYR A 227 1.26 9.64 15.43
N GLU A 228 0.15 9.03 15.80
CA GLU A 228 0.11 7.66 16.29
C GLU A 228 -0.11 6.71 15.12
N ILE A 229 0.72 5.66 15.02
CA ILE A 229 0.53 4.61 14.03
C ILE A 229 -0.27 3.50 14.70
N LEU A 230 -1.44 3.21 14.15
CA LEU A 230 -2.30 2.11 14.58
C LEU A 230 -2.17 0.98 13.55
N PRO A 231 -1.24 0.04 13.76
CA PRO A 231 -1.08 -1.08 12.86
C PRO A 231 -2.21 -2.09 13.08
N TYR A 232 -2.59 -2.77 12.00
CA TYR A 232 -3.50 -3.91 12.06
C TYR A 232 -4.92 -3.65 12.59
N GLY A 233 -5.49 -2.48 12.33
CA GLY A 233 -6.88 -2.17 12.65
C GLY A 233 -7.86 -3.18 12.04
N ARG A 234 -8.78 -3.68 12.87
CA ARG A 234 -9.88 -4.59 12.51
C ARG A 234 -11.10 -4.22 13.34
N GLU A 235 -12.29 -4.43 12.78
CA GLU A 235 -13.56 -4.19 13.47
C GLU A 235 -13.58 -2.83 14.18
N VAL A 236 -13.61 -2.76 15.51
CA VAL A 236 -13.56 -1.49 16.23
C VAL A 236 -12.13 -1.15 16.66
N VAL A 237 -11.66 0.04 16.27
CA VAL A 237 -10.37 0.57 16.68
C VAL A 237 -10.57 1.87 17.47
N SER A 238 -9.95 1.96 18.64
CA SER A 238 -9.83 3.21 19.40
C SER A 238 -8.86 4.14 18.66
N LEU A 239 -9.35 5.31 18.24
CA LEU A 239 -8.54 6.34 17.59
C LEU A 239 -7.97 7.33 18.60
N ALA A 240 -8.71 7.56 19.69
CA ALA A 240 -8.30 8.35 20.83
C ALA A 240 -9.06 7.92 22.08
N SER A 241 -8.41 7.97 23.24
CA SER A 241 -9.02 7.66 24.53
C SER A 241 -8.38 8.49 25.64
N SER A 242 -9.13 8.71 26.72
CA SER A 242 -8.65 9.44 27.90
C SER A 242 -8.23 10.88 27.60
N LEU A 243 -8.87 11.51 26.62
CA LEU A 243 -8.73 12.94 26.39
C LEU A 243 -9.43 13.71 27.51
N PRO A 244 -8.99 14.94 27.84
CA PRO A 244 -9.78 15.84 28.65
C PRO A 244 -11.17 16.02 28.04
N ASP A 245 -12.21 16.22 28.86
CA ASP A 245 -13.53 16.53 28.33
C ASP A 245 -13.51 17.87 27.59
N GLY A 246 -13.96 17.89 26.33
CA GLY A 246 -13.92 19.09 25.50
C GLY A 246 -14.14 18.84 24.01
N GLU A 247 -13.79 19.86 23.21
CA GLU A 247 -13.76 19.74 21.74
C GLU A 247 -12.39 19.26 21.26
N HIS A 248 -12.41 18.30 20.34
CA HIS A 248 -11.21 17.75 19.72
C HIS A 248 -11.31 17.71 18.20
N GLU A 249 -10.17 17.65 17.54
CA GLU A 249 -10.03 17.37 16.11
C GLU A 249 -9.23 16.07 15.92
N ALA A 250 -9.64 15.25 14.96
CA ALA A 250 -8.88 14.07 14.56
C ALA A 250 -8.70 14.05 13.05
N ARG A 251 -7.45 13.79 12.62
CA ARG A 251 -7.14 13.38 11.25
C ARG A 251 -6.75 11.91 11.26
N VAL A 252 -7.44 11.11 10.45
CA VAL A 252 -7.20 9.67 10.32
C VAL A 252 -6.79 9.36 8.89
N LEU A 253 -5.52 9.00 8.70
CA LEU A 253 -4.95 8.61 7.42
C LEU A 253 -4.89 7.10 7.27
N PHE A 254 -5.18 6.62 6.07
CA PHE A 254 -5.15 5.21 5.72
C PHE A 254 -3.92 4.91 4.85
N SER A 255 -3.07 4.02 5.33
CA SER A 255 -1.87 3.59 4.62
C SER A 255 -2.15 2.32 3.81
N GLY A 256 -1.54 2.20 2.63
CA GLY A 256 -1.66 1.00 1.77
C GLY A 256 -2.70 1.10 0.66
N ALA A 257 -2.41 0.46 -0.47
CA ALA A 257 -3.32 0.33 -1.61
C ALA A 257 -4.23 -0.90 -1.42
N ARG A 258 -5.03 -0.90 -0.35
CA ARG A 258 -5.99 -1.98 -0.04
C ARG A 258 -7.37 -1.41 0.20
N ARG A 259 -8.36 -2.28 0.09
CA ARG A 259 -9.73 -1.91 0.41
C ARG A 259 -9.85 -1.58 1.89
N THR A 260 -10.34 -0.38 2.19
CA THR A 260 -10.77 0.00 3.53
C THR A 260 -12.24 0.37 3.49
N ASP A 261 -13.02 -0.20 4.39
CA ASP A 261 -14.44 0.11 4.58
C ASP A 261 -14.65 0.70 5.97
N ILE A 262 -15.31 1.85 6.05
CA ILE A 262 -15.71 2.50 7.30
C ILE A 262 -17.22 2.37 7.44
N GLU A 263 -17.68 1.75 8.53
CA GLU A 263 -19.09 1.47 8.78
C GLU A 263 -19.74 2.42 9.79
N ALA A 264 -18.95 2.95 10.73
CA ALA A 264 -19.38 3.92 11.73
C ALA A 264 -18.18 4.62 12.38
N LEU A 265 -18.44 5.76 12.99
CA LEU A 265 -17.61 6.30 14.07
C LEU A 265 -18.38 6.17 15.39
N TYR A 266 -17.64 6.14 16.50
CA TYR A 266 -18.19 6.14 17.84
C TYR A 266 -17.59 7.28 18.64
N VAL A 267 -18.44 8.07 19.29
CA VAL A 267 -18.07 9.10 20.27
C VAL A 267 -18.70 8.75 21.61
N ASP A 268 -18.31 9.44 22.68
CA ASP A 268 -18.93 9.24 23.99
C ASP A 268 -20.45 9.46 23.97
N LYS A 269 -21.17 8.73 24.82
CA LYS A 269 -22.64 8.84 24.88
C LYS A 269 -23.05 10.23 25.34
N GLY A 270 -23.91 10.88 24.56
CA GLY A 270 -24.32 12.27 24.78
C GLY A 270 -23.52 13.26 23.96
N GLU A 271 -22.36 12.84 23.42
CA GLU A 271 -21.50 13.65 22.59
C GLU A 271 -21.84 13.55 21.11
N SER A 272 -21.24 14.42 20.29
CA SER A 272 -21.55 14.50 18.86
C SER A 272 -20.34 14.95 18.04
N LEU A 273 -20.46 14.77 16.71
CA LEU A 273 -19.53 15.41 15.79
C LEU A 273 -19.89 16.88 15.64
N LEU A 274 -18.88 17.73 15.75
CA LEU A 274 -19.00 19.16 15.52
C LEU A 274 -18.96 19.44 14.02
N PRO A 275 -19.64 20.51 13.54
CA PRO A 275 -19.51 20.94 12.15
C PRO A 275 -18.05 21.06 11.76
N TYR A 276 -17.66 20.45 10.64
CA TYR A 276 -16.36 20.73 10.04
C TYR A 276 -16.42 22.16 9.51
N VAL A 277 -15.88 23.09 10.30
CA VAL A 277 -15.95 24.52 9.99
C VAL A 277 -14.95 24.82 8.88
N ASP A 278 -15.40 24.72 7.63
CA ASP A 278 -14.65 25.15 6.43
C ASP A 278 -14.46 26.69 6.38
N LYS A 279 -14.85 27.43 7.42
CA LYS A 279 -14.77 28.91 7.43
C LYS A 279 -13.34 29.45 7.35
N GLN A 280 -12.32 28.61 7.61
CA GLN A 280 -10.91 29.01 7.43
C GLN A 280 -10.28 28.51 6.13
N HIS A 281 -10.91 27.57 5.40
CA HIS A 281 -10.28 26.94 4.23
C HIS A 281 -11.22 26.77 3.03
N PRO A 282 -11.87 27.83 2.51
CA PRO A 282 -12.87 27.72 1.44
C PRO A 282 -12.39 26.81 0.30
N LYS A 283 -12.98 25.61 0.21
CA LYS A 283 -12.58 24.53 -0.71
C LYS A 283 -11.06 24.41 -0.85
N ARG A 284 -10.39 23.78 0.13
CA ARG A 284 -8.97 23.42 0.04
C ARG A 284 -8.63 22.94 -1.37
N ARG A 285 -7.61 23.57 -1.95
CA ARG A 285 -7.11 23.15 -3.27
C ARG A 285 -6.67 21.69 -3.15
N ILE A 286 -6.83 20.94 -4.23
CA ILE A 286 -6.40 19.54 -4.29
C ILE A 286 -5.20 19.41 -5.22
N VAL A 287 -4.19 18.67 -4.79
CA VAL A 287 -3.11 18.16 -5.64
C VAL A 287 -3.34 16.68 -5.87
N GLU A 288 -3.43 16.27 -7.13
CA GLU A 288 -3.50 14.84 -7.48
C GLU A 288 -2.10 14.33 -7.84
N VAL A 289 -1.60 13.37 -7.08
CA VAL A 289 -0.23 12.84 -7.22
C VAL A 289 -0.28 11.42 -7.74
N PHE A 290 0.55 11.11 -8.73
CA PHE A 290 0.66 9.79 -9.33
C PHE A 290 2.02 9.20 -9.02
N GLN A 291 2.03 7.98 -8.48
CA GLN A 291 3.24 7.22 -8.21
C GLN A 291 3.04 5.79 -8.70
N ASP A 292 3.98 5.29 -9.50
CA ASP A 292 3.91 3.92 -10.02
C ASP A 292 4.47 2.87 -9.06
N THR A 293 5.15 3.34 -8.00
CA THR A 293 5.63 2.55 -6.88
C THR A 293 5.18 3.18 -5.57
N TYR A 294 4.36 2.46 -4.81
CA TYR A 294 3.98 2.84 -3.45
C TYR A 294 4.78 2.00 -2.44
N ASN A 295 5.44 2.67 -1.49
CA ASN A 295 6.07 1.97 -0.39
C ASN A 295 5.12 1.89 0.82
N SER A 296 4.33 0.83 0.91
CA SER A 296 3.40 0.61 2.04
C SER A 296 4.08 0.33 3.38
N SER A 297 5.41 0.17 3.41
CA SER A 297 6.17 0.01 4.67
C SER A 297 6.54 1.34 5.33
N HIS A 298 6.36 2.47 4.63
CA HIS A 298 6.58 3.80 5.18
C HIS A 298 5.26 4.46 5.58
N PRO A 299 5.20 5.14 6.74
CA PRO A 299 4.04 5.95 7.10
C PRO A 299 3.79 7.00 6.02
N ASP A 300 2.56 7.03 5.50
CA ASP A 300 2.20 7.93 4.40
C ASP A 300 2.35 9.42 4.78
N VAL A 301 2.24 9.74 6.08
CA VAL A 301 2.49 11.08 6.65
C VAL A 301 3.93 11.57 6.48
N LEU A 302 4.87 10.69 6.13
CA LEU A 302 6.26 11.05 5.83
C LEU A 302 6.54 11.09 4.33
N SER A 303 5.56 10.78 3.47
CA SER A 303 5.76 10.84 2.02
C SER A 303 5.95 12.29 1.55
N TRP A 304 6.81 12.49 0.55
CA TRP A 304 7.05 13.81 -0.03
C TRP A 304 5.76 14.46 -0.53
N SER A 305 4.81 13.65 -1.00
CA SER A 305 3.54 14.12 -1.53
C SER A 305 2.63 14.63 -0.42
N TYR A 306 2.60 13.97 0.75
CA TYR A 306 1.88 14.47 1.93
C TYR A 306 2.53 15.73 2.48
N LEU A 307 3.85 15.74 2.62
CA LEU A 307 4.61 16.89 3.10
C LEU A 307 4.44 18.12 2.19
N LEU A 308 4.38 17.91 0.87
CA LEU A 308 4.04 18.96 -0.09
C LEU A 308 2.64 19.54 0.19
N GLY A 309 1.65 18.67 0.42
CA GLY A 309 0.29 19.09 0.78
C GLY A 309 0.28 19.98 2.03
N ASN A 310 0.96 19.55 3.09
CA ASN A 310 1.07 20.32 4.33
C ASN A 310 1.74 21.67 4.15
N LYS A 311 2.81 21.76 3.34
CA LYS A 311 3.51 23.03 3.06
C LYS A 311 2.60 24.09 2.45
N PHE A 312 1.64 23.66 1.62
CA PHE A 312 0.72 24.58 0.96
C PHE A 312 -0.66 24.66 1.60
N ASP A 313 -0.91 23.89 2.67
CA ASP A 313 -2.26 23.70 3.23
C ASP A 313 -3.27 23.31 2.15
N VAL A 314 -2.89 22.30 1.36
CA VAL A 314 -3.71 21.74 0.28
C VAL A 314 -3.95 20.26 0.53
N ASP A 315 -5.12 19.81 0.11
CA ASP A 315 -5.49 18.41 0.17
C ASP A 315 -4.76 17.62 -0.92
N ARG A 316 -4.45 16.37 -0.63
CA ARG A 316 -3.74 15.48 -1.57
C ARG A 316 -4.58 14.26 -1.89
N VAL A 317 -4.72 13.97 -3.18
CA VAL A 317 -5.25 12.68 -3.66
C VAL A 317 -4.10 11.89 -4.28
N LEU A 318 -3.80 10.72 -3.73
CA LEU A 318 -2.72 9.86 -4.22
C LEU A 318 -3.28 8.72 -5.09
N ILE A 319 -2.84 8.69 -6.34
CA ILE A 319 -3.11 7.63 -7.31
C ILE A 319 -1.85 6.76 -7.39
N SER A 320 -1.85 5.70 -6.61
CA SER A 320 -0.71 4.81 -6.55
C SER A 320 -1.10 3.37 -6.23
N GLY A 321 -0.22 2.45 -6.62
CA GLY A 321 -0.33 1.02 -6.35
C GLY A 321 1.06 0.39 -6.40
N ASN A 322 1.12 -0.89 -6.04
CA ASN A 322 2.38 -1.63 -6.08
C ASN A 322 2.70 -1.97 -7.54
N ASP A 323 3.84 -1.46 -8.02
CA ASP A 323 4.45 -1.82 -9.29
C ASP A 323 3.56 -1.59 -10.51
N MET A 324 2.75 -0.53 -10.49
CA MET A 324 1.86 -0.18 -11.58
C MET A 324 2.66 0.15 -12.83
N CYS A 325 2.28 -0.41 -13.98
CA CYS A 325 2.90 -0.03 -15.24
C CYS A 325 1.97 0.94 -16.01
N MET A 326 2.50 1.69 -16.98
CA MET A 326 1.72 2.69 -17.71
C MET A 326 0.57 2.05 -18.51
N SER A 327 0.87 1.03 -19.31
CA SER A 327 -0.09 0.29 -20.16
C SER A 327 0.44 -1.11 -20.49
N ASN A 328 -0.41 -2.00 -20.98
CA ASN A 328 -0.04 -3.37 -21.41
C ASN A 328 0.73 -4.18 -20.35
N CYS A 329 0.37 -3.99 -19.08
CA CYS A 329 1.01 -4.69 -17.98
C CYS A 329 0.76 -6.21 -18.05
N PRO A 330 1.65 -7.02 -17.45
CA PRO A 330 1.40 -8.44 -17.22
C PRO A 330 0.09 -8.66 -16.46
N ASN A 331 -0.52 -9.84 -16.60
CA ASN A 331 -1.90 -10.12 -16.18
C ASN A 331 -2.25 -9.81 -14.71
N ASP A 332 -1.26 -9.74 -13.82
CA ASP A 332 -1.45 -9.47 -12.38
C ASP A 332 -1.11 -8.02 -11.97
N ILE A 333 -0.66 -7.20 -12.90
CA ILE A 333 -0.28 -5.80 -12.66
C ILE A 333 -1.34 -4.89 -13.27
N MET A 334 -1.88 -3.98 -12.45
CA MET A 334 -2.84 -3.01 -12.92
C MET A 334 -2.16 -1.92 -13.75
N ALA A 335 -2.68 -1.69 -14.95
CA ALA A 335 -2.24 -0.57 -15.79
C ALA A 335 -2.80 0.76 -15.29
N LEU A 336 -1.93 1.76 -15.15
CA LEU A 336 -2.28 3.08 -14.63
C LEU A 336 -3.29 3.79 -15.53
N ASP A 337 -3.14 3.66 -16.85
CA ASP A 337 -4.04 4.25 -17.84
C ASP A 337 -5.50 3.78 -17.72
N LYS A 338 -5.73 2.62 -17.10
CA LYS A 338 -7.05 2.09 -16.74
C LYS A 338 -7.41 2.42 -15.30
N PHE A 339 -6.50 2.14 -14.37
CA PHE A 339 -6.70 2.34 -12.93
C PHE A 339 -7.17 3.74 -12.58
N TYR A 340 -6.57 4.75 -13.22
CA TYR A 340 -6.90 6.15 -12.95
C TYR A 340 -8.38 6.48 -13.13
N PHE A 341 -9.07 5.81 -14.06
CA PHE A 341 -10.49 6.07 -14.31
C PHE A 341 -11.41 5.20 -13.46
N LEU A 342 -10.87 4.27 -12.67
CA LEU A 342 -11.66 3.41 -11.79
C LEU A 342 -11.93 4.10 -10.46
N GLY A 343 -13.14 3.87 -9.93
CA GLY A 343 -13.50 4.24 -8.55
C GLY A 343 -13.10 3.14 -7.56
N SER A 344 -12.93 1.92 -8.07
CA SER A 344 -12.59 0.74 -7.29
C SER A 344 -11.98 -0.35 -8.19
N LEU A 345 -11.12 -1.18 -7.61
CA LEU A 345 -10.58 -2.38 -8.25
C LEU A 345 -11.59 -3.53 -8.31
N SER A 346 -12.70 -3.44 -7.58
CA SER A 346 -13.75 -4.46 -7.56
C SER A 346 -15.15 -3.84 -7.49
N ALA A 347 -16.16 -4.52 -8.04
CA ALA A 347 -17.56 -4.14 -7.82
C ALA A 347 -18.08 -4.54 -6.42
N ALA A 348 -17.20 -4.94 -5.49
CA ALA A 348 -17.61 -5.45 -4.20
C ALA A 348 -18.33 -4.39 -3.37
N ARG A 349 -19.39 -4.83 -2.67
CA ARG A 349 -20.28 -4.01 -1.81
C ARG A 349 -20.69 -2.66 -2.43
N GLY A 350 -21.02 -2.68 -3.73
CA GLY A 350 -21.65 -1.54 -4.40
C GLY A 350 -20.69 -0.43 -4.84
N MET A 351 -19.37 -0.62 -4.71
CA MET A 351 -18.41 0.40 -5.16
C MET A 351 -18.53 0.68 -6.67
N PRO A 352 -18.48 1.97 -7.07
CA PRO A 352 -18.60 2.34 -8.46
C PRO A 352 -17.41 1.82 -9.26
N LYS A 353 -17.70 1.28 -10.44
CA LYS A 353 -16.65 0.83 -11.36
C LYS A 353 -15.76 2.00 -11.79
N TYR A 354 -16.35 3.15 -12.09
CA TYR A 354 -15.64 4.34 -12.55
C TYR A 354 -15.62 5.43 -11.49
N TRP A 355 -14.57 6.23 -11.47
CA TRP A 355 -14.47 7.38 -10.56
C TRP A 355 -15.31 8.54 -11.10
N TYR A 356 -16.01 9.23 -10.20
CA TYR A 356 -16.78 10.43 -10.51
C TYR A 356 -15.86 11.65 -10.34
N PHE A 357 -15.34 12.16 -11.46
CA PHE A 357 -14.39 13.29 -11.47
C PHE A 357 -15.05 14.64 -11.14
N GLU A 358 -16.36 14.64 -10.90
CA GLU A 358 -17.12 15.77 -10.38
C GLU A 358 -16.97 15.92 -8.85
N GLU A 359 -16.57 14.87 -8.13
CA GLU A 359 -16.36 14.92 -6.67
C GLU A 359 -15.25 15.91 -6.28
N TYR A 360 -14.23 16.06 -7.13
CA TYR A 360 -13.24 17.12 -7.00
C TYR A 360 -12.54 17.45 -8.31
N ARG A 361 -11.95 18.64 -8.37
CA ARG A 361 -11.07 19.05 -9.46
C ARG A 361 -9.69 19.44 -8.89
N PRO A 362 -8.61 18.77 -9.28
CA PRO A 362 -7.28 19.15 -8.82
C PRO A 362 -6.89 20.52 -9.38
N SER A 363 -6.16 21.28 -8.56
CA SER A 363 -5.47 22.51 -8.96
C SER A 363 -4.14 22.23 -9.64
N LEU A 364 -3.53 21.08 -9.35
CA LEU A 364 -2.26 20.62 -9.88
C LEU A 364 -2.25 19.09 -9.94
N MET A 365 -1.67 18.53 -10.99
CA MET A 365 -1.36 17.10 -11.08
C MET A 365 0.16 16.92 -11.11
N ILE A 366 0.69 15.95 -10.37
CA ILE A 366 2.12 15.65 -10.30
C ILE A 366 2.33 14.17 -10.59
N LEU A 367 3.15 13.86 -11.60
CA LEU A 367 3.32 12.52 -12.13
C LEU A 367 4.77 12.07 -11.96
N ASP A 368 4.98 11.19 -10.99
CA ASP A 368 6.25 10.50 -10.69
C ASP A 368 6.14 9.05 -11.18
N LEU A 369 6.37 8.85 -12.47
CA LEU A 369 6.09 7.62 -13.19
C LEU A 369 7.29 7.19 -14.03
N GLY A 370 7.62 5.90 -13.99
CA GLY A 370 8.66 5.28 -14.81
C GLY A 370 9.44 4.20 -14.07
N VAL A 371 9.57 4.29 -12.74
CA VAL A 371 10.34 3.36 -11.91
C VAL A 371 9.84 1.92 -12.06
N ALA A 372 8.54 1.70 -11.90
CA ALA A 372 7.96 0.37 -12.00
C ALA A 372 8.07 -0.18 -13.42
N THR A 373 7.79 0.66 -14.42
CA THR A 373 7.88 0.27 -15.82
C THR A 373 9.30 -0.12 -16.21
N LYS A 374 10.30 0.70 -15.84
CA LYS A 374 11.73 0.42 -16.09
C LYS A 374 12.16 -0.89 -15.45
N ARG A 375 11.81 -1.11 -14.18
CA ARG A 375 12.13 -2.35 -13.48
C ARG A 375 11.48 -3.57 -14.14
N LEU A 376 10.26 -3.46 -14.67
CA LEU A 376 9.60 -4.55 -15.40
C LEU A 376 10.23 -4.81 -16.78
N MET A 377 10.70 -3.76 -17.46
CA MET A 377 11.49 -3.86 -18.70
C MET A 377 12.82 -4.58 -18.44
N ASP A 378 13.53 -4.19 -17.39
CA ASP A 378 14.83 -4.77 -17.03
C ASP A 378 14.71 -6.26 -16.68
N LYS A 379 13.61 -6.64 -16.02
CA LYS A 379 13.28 -8.05 -15.74
C LYS A 379 12.80 -8.83 -16.97
N LYS A 380 12.63 -8.18 -18.13
CA LYS A 380 12.07 -8.75 -19.36
C LYS A 380 10.69 -9.39 -19.15
N ILE A 381 9.93 -8.88 -18.18
CA ILE A 381 8.56 -9.32 -17.90
C ILE A 381 7.59 -8.50 -18.77
N MET A 382 7.85 -7.20 -18.87
CA MET A 382 7.19 -6.30 -19.83
C MET A 382 7.95 -6.31 -21.15
N TYR A 383 7.21 -6.24 -22.26
CA TYR A 383 7.77 -6.09 -23.60
C TYR A 383 8.82 -7.15 -23.96
N ARG A 384 8.65 -8.37 -23.44
CA ARG A 384 9.64 -9.46 -23.55
C ARG A 384 10.06 -9.79 -24.99
N LEU A 385 9.21 -9.47 -25.97
CA LEU A 385 9.44 -9.69 -27.40
C LEU A 385 9.89 -8.43 -28.15
N LEU A 386 10.00 -7.29 -27.48
CA LEU A 386 10.43 -6.03 -28.08
C LEU A 386 11.92 -5.79 -27.79
N LEU A 387 12.59 -5.13 -28.74
CA LEU A 387 13.91 -4.58 -28.49
C LEU A 387 13.80 -3.41 -27.49
N PRO A 388 14.84 -3.10 -26.71
CA PRO A 388 14.79 -2.03 -25.70
C PRO A 388 14.29 -0.68 -26.25
N GLN A 389 14.74 -0.28 -27.43
CA GLN A 389 14.31 0.94 -28.10
C GLN A 389 12.81 0.95 -28.42
N ASP A 390 12.25 -0.21 -28.79
CA ASP A 390 10.83 -0.35 -29.07
C ASP A 390 10.03 -0.30 -27.76
N ALA A 391 10.56 -0.86 -26.67
CA ALA A 391 9.95 -0.78 -25.35
C ALA A 391 9.88 0.67 -24.82
N SER A 392 10.96 1.46 -24.97
CA SER A 392 10.98 2.89 -24.63
C SER A 392 9.99 3.71 -25.45
N LYS A 393 9.87 3.41 -26.76
CA LYS A 393 8.88 4.04 -27.62
C LYS A 393 7.45 3.73 -27.18
N VAL A 394 7.16 2.45 -26.90
CA VAL A 394 5.83 2.03 -26.43
C VAL A 394 5.49 2.69 -25.09
N TYR A 395 6.45 2.82 -24.17
CA TYR A 395 6.24 3.57 -22.93
C TYR A 395 5.90 5.05 -23.19
N SER A 396 6.68 5.72 -24.03
CA SER A 396 6.46 7.15 -24.36
C SER A 396 5.09 7.37 -25.01
N GLU A 397 4.68 6.50 -25.94
CA GLU A 397 3.36 6.55 -26.57
C GLU A 397 2.23 6.32 -25.57
N ALA A 398 2.37 5.33 -24.68
CA ALA A 398 1.40 5.04 -23.62
C ALA A 398 1.26 6.23 -22.66
N TYR A 399 2.38 6.82 -22.25
CA TYR A 399 2.40 7.94 -21.32
C TYR A 399 1.75 9.19 -21.94
N MET A 400 2.12 9.51 -23.17
CA MET A 400 1.50 10.58 -23.94
C MET A 400 -0.01 10.36 -24.13
N ASN A 401 -0.43 9.13 -24.44
CA ASN A 401 -1.85 8.78 -24.56
C ASN A 401 -2.59 8.89 -23.24
N PHE A 402 -1.97 8.53 -22.12
CA PHE A 402 -2.55 8.70 -20.79
C PHE A 402 -2.84 10.17 -20.50
N ILE A 403 -1.87 11.07 -20.71
CA ILE A 403 -2.06 12.52 -20.53
C ILE A 403 -3.16 13.05 -21.46
N ARG A 404 -3.18 12.63 -22.73
CA ARG A 404 -4.26 13.00 -23.67
C ARG A 404 -5.63 12.51 -23.20
N GLN A 405 -5.71 11.33 -22.61
CA GLN A 405 -6.97 10.83 -22.04
C GLN A 405 -7.40 11.66 -20.83
N ILE A 406 -6.49 12.06 -19.94
CA ILE A 406 -6.76 13.00 -18.85
C ILE A 406 -7.36 14.29 -19.42
N ARG A 407 -6.69 14.90 -20.40
CA ARG A 407 -7.15 16.13 -21.08
C ARG A 407 -8.52 15.99 -21.70
N LYS A 408 -8.75 14.90 -22.42
CA LYS A 408 -9.98 14.65 -23.17
C LYS A 408 -11.17 14.38 -22.26
N LYS A 409 -10.97 13.56 -21.22
CA LYS A 409 -12.06 13.00 -20.42
C LYS A 409 -12.37 13.79 -19.16
N VAL A 410 -11.36 14.29 -18.43
CA VAL A 410 -11.56 14.74 -17.04
C VAL A 410 -10.98 16.12 -16.74
N HIS A 411 -9.77 16.44 -17.20
CA HIS A 411 -9.04 17.64 -16.76
C HIS A 411 -8.40 18.38 -17.93
N LYS A 412 -9.22 19.15 -18.67
CA LYS A 412 -8.81 19.87 -19.89
C LYS A 412 -7.67 20.87 -19.71
N ARG A 413 -7.54 21.51 -18.54
CA ARG A 413 -6.63 22.66 -18.33
C ARG A 413 -5.81 22.60 -17.04
N VAL A 414 -5.90 21.53 -16.26
CA VAL A 414 -5.15 21.43 -14.99
C VAL A 414 -3.65 21.34 -15.29
N PRO A 415 -2.78 22.16 -14.68
CA PRO A 415 -1.33 22.02 -14.85
C PRO A 415 -0.86 20.61 -14.47
N ILE A 416 0.02 20.02 -15.29
CA ILE A 416 0.60 18.70 -15.07
C ILE A 416 2.11 18.87 -14.96
N LEU A 417 2.67 18.50 -13.82
CA LEU A 417 4.11 18.36 -13.61
C LEU A 417 4.50 16.90 -13.82
N VAL A 418 5.23 16.63 -14.88
CA VAL A 418 5.89 15.33 -15.10
C VAL A 418 7.26 15.41 -14.45
N LEU A 419 7.48 14.61 -13.41
CA LEU A 419 8.78 14.56 -12.77
C LEU A 419 9.69 13.60 -13.54
N ARG A 420 10.97 13.95 -13.64
CA ARG A 420 12.01 12.93 -13.74
C ARG A 420 11.86 12.02 -12.52
N PRO A 421 11.73 10.69 -12.68
CA PRO A 421 11.71 9.82 -11.51
C PRO A 421 12.97 9.99 -10.68
N PHE A 422 12.84 9.91 -9.35
CA PHE A 422 13.94 10.23 -8.43
C PHE A 422 15.19 9.35 -8.63
N ASP A 423 15.03 8.14 -9.17
CA ASP A 423 16.11 7.21 -9.52
C ASP A 423 16.66 7.40 -10.95
N GLY A 424 16.09 8.31 -11.73
CA GLY A 424 16.43 8.56 -13.14
C GLY A 424 15.79 7.59 -14.14
N SER A 425 14.91 6.69 -13.70
CA SER A 425 14.23 5.74 -14.58
C SER A 425 13.46 6.46 -15.69
N LEU A 426 13.71 6.09 -16.94
CA LEU A 426 12.99 6.59 -18.13
C LEU A 426 12.98 8.13 -18.25
N GLU A 427 14.08 8.76 -17.82
CA GLU A 427 14.28 10.21 -17.88
C GLU A 427 14.06 10.76 -19.29
N THR A 428 14.81 10.26 -20.27
CA THR A 428 14.77 10.71 -21.67
C THR A 428 13.37 10.59 -22.25
N GLU A 429 12.68 9.48 -21.99
CA GLU A 429 11.33 9.21 -22.44
C GLU A 429 10.33 10.20 -21.83
N SER A 430 10.42 10.44 -20.51
CA SER A 430 9.53 11.38 -19.81
C SER A 430 9.69 12.82 -20.33
N LEU A 431 10.93 13.27 -20.59
CA LEU A 431 11.22 14.56 -21.16
C LEU A 431 10.67 14.68 -22.58
N GLN A 432 10.90 13.66 -23.43
CA GLN A 432 10.42 13.63 -24.80
C GLN A 432 8.88 13.67 -24.87
N VAL A 433 8.18 13.00 -23.96
CA VAL A 433 6.71 13.05 -23.85
C VAL A 433 6.24 14.48 -23.64
N VAL A 434 6.84 15.21 -22.68
CA VAL A 434 6.47 16.60 -22.40
C VAL A 434 6.78 17.51 -23.59
N GLN A 435 7.97 17.40 -24.18
CA GLN A 435 8.35 18.20 -25.34
C GLN A 435 7.37 18.01 -26.51
N THR A 436 7.02 16.75 -26.79
CA THR A 436 6.06 16.40 -27.86
C THR A 436 4.67 16.98 -27.59
N LEU A 437 4.16 16.85 -26.36
CA LEU A 437 2.85 17.40 -25.98
C LEU A 437 2.81 18.93 -26.08
N ARG A 438 3.89 19.61 -25.67
CA ARG A 438 4.01 21.07 -25.78
C ARG A 438 4.10 21.54 -27.23
N GLN A 439 4.86 20.84 -28.08
CA GLN A 439 4.92 21.10 -29.52
C GLN A 439 3.54 20.94 -30.19
N GLN A 440 2.72 20.01 -29.68
CA GLN A 440 1.32 19.80 -30.10
C GLN A 440 0.32 20.79 -29.47
N GLY A 441 0.79 21.75 -28.67
CA GLY A 441 -0.01 22.86 -28.14
C GLY A 441 -0.47 22.72 -26.69
N ASP A 442 -0.19 21.61 -25.99
CA ASP A 442 -0.50 21.51 -24.55
C ASP A 442 0.57 22.24 -23.72
N LYS A 443 0.35 23.54 -23.52
CA LYS A 443 1.26 24.42 -22.77
C LYS A 443 1.24 24.20 -21.25
N ASN A 444 0.29 23.41 -20.75
CA ASN A 444 0.08 23.16 -19.32
C ASN A 444 0.67 21.83 -18.86
N VAL A 445 1.63 21.28 -19.61
CA VAL A 445 2.46 20.15 -19.20
C VAL A 445 3.89 20.64 -19.08
N HIS A 446 4.51 20.35 -17.95
CA HIS A 446 5.84 20.81 -17.57
C HIS A 446 6.69 19.61 -17.15
N TRP A 447 7.95 19.59 -17.54
CA TRP A 447 8.90 18.58 -17.10
C TRP A 447 9.76 19.18 -16.01
N ILE A 448 9.92 18.45 -14.90
CA ILE A 448 10.70 18.89 -13.75
C ILE A 448 11.89 17.95 -13.57
N ASP A 449 13.09 18.50 -13.71
CA ASP A 449 14.32 17.77 -13.42
C ASP A 449 14.49 17.62 -11.91
N THR A 450 14.46 16.38 -11.42
CA THR A 450 14.71 16.04 -10.02
C THR A 450 16.14 15.56 -9.77
N THR A 451 17.05 15.79 -10.73
CA THR A 451 18.46 15.42 -10.57
C THR A 451 19.01 16.02 -9.29
N SER A 452 19.74 15.20 -8.54
CA SER A 452 20.30 15.56 -7.22
C SER A 452 19.29 15.77 -6.09
N TRP A 453 17.97 15.58 -6.29
CA TRP A 453 17.00 15.69 -5.19
C TRP A 453 17.02 14.44 -4.31
N ALA A 454 17.43 13.30 -4.88
CA ALA A 454 17.63 12.04 -4.20
C ALA A 454 19.12 11.76 -3.93
N THR A 455 19.86 12.76 -3.41
CA THR A 455 21.30 12.60 -3.13
C THR A 455 21.54 11.31 -2.34
N GLY A 456 22.29 10.37 -2.92
CA GLY A 456 22.66 9.08 -2.33
C GLY A 456 23.56 9.16 -1.10
N ALA A 457 23.75 10.37 -0.53
CA ALA A 457 24.51 10.64 0.68
C ALA A 457 23.62 10.91 1.92
N LEU A 458 22.30 10.81 1.78
CA LEU A 458 21.38 10.87 2.93
C LEU A 458 21.07 9.44 3.37
N ASP A 459 21.39 9.13 4.61
CA ASP A 459 21.22 7.77 5.14
C ASP A 459 19.77 7.48 5.55
N ASP A 460 19.01 8.52 5.90
CA ASP A 460 17.61 8.37 6.31
C ASP A 460 16.61 8.76 5.19
N GLU A 461 15.50 8.02 5.11
CA GLU A 461 14.47 8.21 4.08
C GLU A 461 13.59 9.43 4.38
N ALA A 462 13.35 9.76 5.65
CA ALA A 462 12.51 10.89 6.03
C ALA A 462 13.07 12.23 5.50
N THR A 463 14.36 12.47 5.68
CA THR A 463 15.08 13.65 5.16
C THR A 463 15.05 13.69 3.64
N LYS A 464 15.13 12.53 2.96
CA LYS A 464 14.95 12.49 1.49
C LYS A 464 13.55 12.97 1.10
N GLN A 465 12.52 12.48 1.77
CA GLN A 465 11.13 12.87 1.49
C GLN A 465 10.88 14.36 1.74
N GLU A 466 11.42 14.91 2.83
CA GLU A 466 11.34 16.35 3.15
C GLU A 466 12.05 17.22 2.11
N LYS A 467 13.24 16.83 1.66
CA LYS A 467 13.95 17.54 0.59
C LYS A 467 13.20 17.48 -0.72
N ARG A 468 12.70 16.30 -1.12
CA ARG A 468 11.85 16.14 -2.31
C ARG A 468 10.64 17.08 -2.26
N ALA A 469 9.93 17.12 -1.13
CA ALA A 469 8.80 18.02 -0.94
C ALA A 469 9.20 19.51 -1.02
N SER A 470 10.35 19.87 -0.46
CA SER A 470 10.83 21.25 -0.43
C SER A 470 11.27 21.73 -1.82
N PHE A 471 12.03 20.94 -2.57
CA PHE A 471 12.38 21.29 -3.95
C PHE A 471 11.13 21.37 -4.84
N LEU A 472 10.25 20.38 -4.73
CA LEU A 472 9.02 20.36 -5.52
C LEU A 472 8.09 21.53 -5.17
N SER A 473 8.12 22.05 -3.94
CA SER A 473 7.33 23.23 -3.59
C SER A 473 7.71 24.47 -4.41
N LEU A 474 8.97 24.63 -4.81
CA LEU A 474 9.39 25.76 -5.66
C LEU A 474 8.70 25.71 -7.03
N HIS A 475 8.50 24.52 -7.57
CA HIS A 475 7.85 24.31 -8.87
C HIS A 475 6.33 24.24 -8.78
N ALA A 476 5.78 23.78 -7.66
CA ALA A 476 4.34 23.69 -7.44
C ALA A 476 3.72 25.04 -7.05
N CYS A 477 4.49 25.93 -6.40
CA CYS A 477 3.98 27.17 -5.85
C CYS A 477 3.21 28.04 -6.86
N PRO A 478 3.69 28.29 -8.09
CA PRO A 478 2.97 29.11 -9.07
C PRO A 478 1.54 28.63 -9.40
N PHE A 479 1.24 27.35 -9.12
CA PHE A 479 -0.08 26.75 -9.35
C PHE A 479 -0.93 26.69 -8.08
N LEU A 480 -0.31 26.72 -6.90
CA LEU A 480 -0.98 26.50 -5.62
C LEU A 480 -1.17 27.78 -4.81
N ARG A 481 -0.36 28.82 -5.04
CA ARG A 481 -0.43 30.09 -4.33
C ARG A 481 -0.31 31.29 -5.29
N PRO A 482 -0.77 32.48 -4.87
CA PRO A 482 -0.42 33.74 -5.53
C PRO A 482 1.10 33.89 -5.67
N ARG A 483 1.54 34.57 -6.73
CA ARG A 483 2.97 34.65 -7.11
C ARG A 483 3.83 35.36 -6.06
N ASP A 484 3.25 36.33 -5.38
CA ASP A 484 3.85 37.10 -4.27
C ASP A 484 4.03 36.26 -3.00
N GLU A 485 3.20 35.23 -2.78
CA GLU A 485 3.38 34.28 -1.66
C GLU A 485 4.52 33.28 -1.92
N CYS A 486 4.93 33.07 -3.18
CA CYS A 486 5.95 32.08 -3.52
C CYS A 486 7.38 32.46 -3.14
N GLN A 487 7.64 33.74 -2.83
CA GLN A 487 8.98 34.22 -2.48
C GLN A 487 9.40 33.86 -1.06
N PHE A 488 8.45 33.55 -0.18
CA PHE A 488 8.69 33.30 1.24
C PHE A 488 8.92 31.84 1.60
N LEU A 489 8.78 30.93 0.63
CA LEU A 489 8.78 29.51 0.95
C LEU A 489 10.16 28.90 1.20
N TYR A 490 11.29 29.51 0.84
CA TYR A 490 12.65 29.27 1.39
C TYR A 490 13.68 30.23 0.71
N PRO A 491 14.76 30.68 1.39
CA PRO A 491 15.86 31.40 0.76
C PRO A 491 16.78 30.40 0.06
N PHE A 492 16.48 30.05 -1.19
CA PHE A 492 17.44 29.38 -2.06
C PHE A 492 17.84 30.36 -3.16
N GLU A 493 19.11 30.76 -3.21
CA GLU A 493 19.68 31.75 -4.15
C GLU A 493 19.78 31.24 -5.61
N GLY A 494 18.99 30.23 -5.97
CA GLY A 494 18.91 29.71 -7.34
C GLY A 494 17.75 30.37 -8.09
N LYS A 495 18.05 31.12 -9.15
CA LYS A 495 17.01 31.64 -10.07
C LYS A 495 16.22 30.47 -10.66
N LEU A 496 14.90 30.45 -10.43
CA LEU A 496 13.96 29.60 -11.16
C LEU A 496 13.81 30.18 -12.58
N GLU A 497 14.34 29.50 -13.60
CA GLU A 497 13.95 29.76 -14.99
C GLU A 497 12.69 28.94 -15.29
N ILE A 498 11.58 29.63 -15.64
CA ILE A 498 10.28 29.04 -16.03
C ILE A 498 10.13 29.05 -17.54
#